data_AF-A0A8J3C2I2-F1
#
_entry.id   AF-A0A8J3C2I2-F1
#
_cell.length_a   1.000
_cell.length_b   1.000
_cell.length_c   1.000
_cell.angle_alpha   90.00
_cell.angle_beta   90.00
_cell.angle_gamma   90.00
#
_symmetry.space_group_name_H-M   'P 1'
#
loop_
_entity.id
_entity.type
_entity.pdbx_description
1 polymer ?
#
loop_
_entity_poly.entity_id
_entity_poly.type
_entity_poly.pdbx_seq_one_letter_code
_entity_poly.pdbx_strand_id
1 'polypeptide(L)'
;MTTVMTRLDDYLAAVAAIAATGASANRWITVTRAADGAIDVRIRPGMLHELSAAQIADEIRTALLAAVADHRRQYVQRRIDYFGSPAGAGHDPPSGTTDNPGRP
;
A
#
# COMPACT_ATOMS: atom_id res chain seq x y z
N MET A 1 29.13 -4.15 -9.55
CA MET A 1 27.92 -4.88 -9.08
C MET A 1 27.15 -4.00 -8.08
N THR A 2 26.67 -2.82 -8.49
CA THR A 2 26.27 -1.78 -7.52
C THR A 2 24.88 -1.17 -7.79
N THR A 3 24.45 -1.14 -9.05
CA THR A 3 23.20 -0.47 -9.48
C THR A 3 21.92 -1.23 -9.15
N VAL A 4 21.98 -2.55 -8.97
CA VAL A 4 20.79 -3.38 -8.67
C VAL A 4 20.42 -3.30 -7.19
N MET A 5 21.43 -3.25 -6.29
CA MET A 5 21.20 -3.11 -4.85
C MET A 5 20.60 -1.73 -4.53
N THR A 6 21.12 -0.66 -5.13
CA THR A 6 20.58 0.70 -4.95
C THR A 6 19.11 0.80 -5.36
N ARG A 7 18.72 0.17 -6.49
CA ARG A 7 17.34 0.20 -6.96
C ARG A 7 16.40 -0.54 -5.99
N LEU A 8 16.80 -1.71 -5.50
CA LEU A 8 15.98 -2.48 -4.55
C LEU A 8 15.83 -1.76 -3.21
N ASP A 9 16.91 -1.15 -2.71
CA ASP A 9 16.91 -0.35 -1.49
C ASP A 9 15.96 0.85 -1.62
N ASP A 10 15.98 1.54 -2.78
CA ASP A 10 15.05 2.64 -3.08
C ASP A 10 13.58 2.18 -3.09
N TYR A 11 13.31 0.97 -3.62
CA TYR A 11 11.96 0.38 -3.58
C TYR A 11 11.51 0.08 -2.15
N LEU A 12 12.37 -0.54 -1.34
CA LEU A 12 12.05 -0.87 0.05
C LEU A 12 11.83 0.42 0.87
N ALA A 13 12.64 1.45 0.65
CA ALA A 13 12.46 2.76 1.26
C ALA A 13 11.12 3.40 0.83
N ALA A 14 10.75 3.31 -0.44
CA ALA A 14 9.48 3.82 -0.94
C ALA A 14 8.26 3.07 -0.39
N VAL A 15 8.38 1.76 -0.15
CA VAL A 15 7.34 0.95 0.50
C VAL A 15 7.24 1.28 1.99
N ALA A 16 8.38 1.43 2.69
CA ALA A 16 8.41 1.80 4.10
C ALA A 16 7.83 3.21 4.34
N ALA A 17 7.98 4.11 3.36
CA ALA A 17 7.45 5.47 3.42
C ALA A 17 5.94 5.59 3.14
N ILE A 18 5.21 4.48 2.88
CA ILE A 18 3.77 4.54 2.60
C ILE A 18 3.02 5.03 3.85
N ALA A 19 2.43 6.23 3.73
CA ALA A 19 1.41 6.75 4.61
C ALA A 19 0.04 6.59 3.94
N ALA A 20 -0.95 6.09 4.68
CA ALA A 20 -2.26 5.76 4.14
C ALA A 20 -3.36 6.44 4.94
N THR A 21 -4.38 6.95 4.24
CA THR A 21 -5.49 7.67 4.86
C THR A 21 -6.81 7.05 4.42
N GLY A 22 -7.70 6.83 5.38
CA GLY A 22 -9.05 6.36 5.16
C GLY A 22 -10.05 7.26 5.83
N ALA A 23 -11.15 7.57 5.13
CA ALA A 23 -12.29 8.26 5.70
C ALA A 23 -13.43 7.24 5.93
N SER A 24 -14.19 7.48 6.98
CA SER A 24 -15.42 6.74 7.26
C SER A 24 -16.49 7.04 6.21
N ALA A 25 -17.55 6.22 6.14
CA ALA A 25 -18.59 6.34 5.11
C ALA A 25 -19.22 7.75 5.08
N ASN A 26 -19.48 8.31 6.26
CA ASN A 26 -20.06 9.64 6.41
C ASN A 26 -19.01 10.77 6.45
N ARG A 27 -17.72 10.43 6.29
CA ARG A 27 -16.57 11.35 6.35
C ARG A 27 -16.46 12.12 7.67
N TRP A 28 -16.99 11.54 8.74
CA TRP A 28 -16.91 12.10 10.09
C TRP A 28 -15.61 11.74 10.78
N ILE A 29 -15.04 10.58 10.45
CA ILE A 29 -13.80 10.10 11.02
C ILE A 29 -12.80 9.87 9.91
N THR A 30 -11.59 10.37 10.11
CA THR A 30 -10.44 10.10 9.24
C THR A 30 -9.38 9.40 10.05
N VAL A 31 -8.86 8.30 9.52
CA VAL A 31 -7.74 7.56 10.09
C VAL A 31 -6.56 7.68 9.16
N THR A 32 -5.41 8.07 9.71
CA THR A 32 -4.15 8.13 8.98
C THR A 32 -3.14 7.21 9.64
N ARG A 33 -2.61 6.26 8.87
CA ARG A 33 -1.40 5.52 9.23
C ARG A 33 -0.20 6.26 8.65
N ALA A 34 0.67 6.77 9.50
CA ALA A 34 1.95 7.34 9.11
C ALA A 34 2.95 6.25 8.68
N ALA A 35 4.04 6.66 8.03
CA ALA A 35 5.06 5.74 7.53
C ALA A 35 5.70 4.89 8.64
N ASP A 36 5.89 5.47 9.83
CA ASP A 36 6.41 4.82 11.04
C ASP A 36 5.42 3.83 11.68
N GLY A 37 4.20 3.72 11.14
CA GLY A 37 3.14 2.88 11.66
C GLY A 37 2.28 3.54 12.73
N ALA A 38 2.54 4.79 13.12
CA ALA A 38 1.68 5.53 14.02
C ALA A 38 0.30 5.74 13.38
N ILE A 39 -0.75 5.66 14.20
CA ILE A 39 -2.14 5.82 13.76
C ILE A 39 -2.70 7.09 14.39
N ASP A 40 -3.11 8.05 13.56
CA ASP A 40 -3.83 9.25 13.95
C ASP A 40 -5.31 9.09 13.59
N VAL A 41 -6.20 9.40 14.53
CA VAL A 41 -7.65 9.33 14.34
C VAL A 41 -8.23 10.71 14.58
N ARG A 42 -8.78 11.31 13.52
CA ARG A 42 -9.43 12.62 13.56
C ARG A 42 -10.93 12.46 13.48
N ILE A 43 -11.60 12.91 14.52
CA ILE A 43 -13.06 12.95 14.60
C ILE A 43 -13.48 14.38 14.30
N ARG A 44 -14.44 14.55 13.37
CA ARG A 44 -14.99 15.86 13.04
C ARG A 44 -15.60 16.48 14.31
N PRO A 45 -15.35 17.78 14.58
CA PRO A 45 -15.93 18.46 15.73
C PRO A 45 -17.45 18.29 15.79
N GLY A 46 -17.99 18.15 17.01
CA GLY A 46 -19.43 17.94 17.25
C GLY A 46 -19.88 16.48 17.21
N MET A 47 -19.19 15.60 16.49
CA MET A 47 -19.63 14.21 16.33
C MET A 47 -19.61 13.40 17.63
N LEU A 48 -18.76 13.76 18.60
CA LEU A 48 -18.76 13.13 19.93
C LEU A 48 -20.03 13.42 20.74
N HIS A 49 -20.76 14.50 20.41
CA HIS A 49 -22.04 14.84 21.03
C HIS A 49 -23.23 14.28 20.25
N GLU A 50 -23.10 14.16 18.92
CA GLU A 50 -24.17 13.73 18.03
C GLU A 50 -24.28 12.22 17.87
N LEU A 51 -23.18 11.48 18.09
CA LEU A 51 -23.11 10.04 17.87
C LEU A 51 -22.93 9.29 19.18
N SER A 52 -23.57 8.13 19.26
CA SER A 52 -23.29 7.16 20.31
C SER A 52 -21.88 6.57 20.15
N ALA A 53 -21.33 6.04 21.25
CA ALA A 53 -20.04 5.35 21.24
C ALA A 53 -20.01 4.18 20.22
N ALA A 54 -21.13 3.47 20.04
CA ALA A 54 -21.23 2.39 19.06
C ALA A 54 -21.13 2.91 17.61
N GLN A 55 -21.79 4.02 17.29
CA GLN A 55 -21.69 4.66 15.98
C GLN A 55 -20.27 5.16 15.71
N ILE A 56 -19.63 5.77 16.72
CA ILE A 56 -18.23 6.21 16.60
C ILE A 56 -17.31 5.02 16.32
N ALA A 57 -17.49 3.90 17.02
CA ALA A 57 -16.68 2.69 16.81
C ALA A 57 -16.86 2.12 15.39
N ASP A 58 -18.08 2.11 14.86
CA ASP A 58 -18.36 1.67 13.48
C ASP A 58 -17.74 2.60 12.43
N GLU A 59 -17.81 3.91 12.64
CA GLU A 59 -17.17 4.89 11.76
C GLU A 59 -15.64 4.76 11.80
N ILE A 60 -15.04 4.55 12.98
CA ILE A 60 -13.59 4.26 13.11
C ILE A 60 -13.23 2.99 12.36
N ARG A 61 -14.00 1.90 12.53
CA ARG A 61 -13.76 0.63 11.82
C ARG A 61 -13.79 0.84 10.31
N THR A 62 -14.78 1.58 9.81
CA THR A 62 -14.91 1.87 8.39
C THR A 62 -13.72 2.69 7.86
N ALA A 63 -13.30 3.72 8.60
CA ALA A 63 -12.14 4.52 8.24
C ALA A 63 -10.84 3.70 8.25
N LEU A 64 -10.66 2.79 9.21
CA LEU A 64 -9.53 1.87 9.26
C LEU A 64 -9.48 0.94 8.04
N LEU A 65 -10.61 0.34 7.66
CA LEU A 65 -10.68 -0.50 6.46
C LEU A 65 -10.36 0.28 5.19
N ALA A 66 -10.83 1.53 5.09
CA ALA A 66 -10.48 2.41 3.99
C ALA A 66 -8.97 2.74 3.95
N ALA A 67 -8.35 2.97 5.12
CA ALA A 67 -6.92 3.21 5.21
C ALA A 67 -6.09 1.97 4.80
N VAL A 68 -6.54 0.76 5.17
CA VAL A 68 -5.92 -0.50 4.73
C VAL A 68 -6.04 -0.67 3.21
N ALA A 69 -7.22 -0.38 2.65
CA ALA A 69 -7.44 -0.44 1.20
C ALA A 69 -6.54 0.55 0.45
N ASP A 70 -6.40 1.78 0.97
CA ASP A 70 -5.51 2.79 0.38
C ASP A 70 -4.03 2.37 0.49
N HIS A 71 -3.59 1.87 1.64
CA HIS A 71 -2.24 1.32 1.79
C HIS A 71 -1.96 0.22 0.77
N ARG A 72 -2.88 -0.73 0.62
CA ARG A 72 -2.75 -1.83 -0.36
C ARG A 72 -2.68 -1.28 -1.79
N ARG A 73 -3.51 -0.29 -2.14
CA ARG A 73 -3.48 0.37 -3.45
C ARG A 73 -2.13 1.01 -3.72
N GLN A 74 -1.61 1.78 -2.76
CA GLN A 74 -0.30 2.42 -2.87
C GLN A 74 0.84 1.39 -3.01
N TYR A 75 0.82 0.33 -2.20
CA TYR A 75 1.79 -0.76 -2.29
C TYR A 75 1.79 -1.41 -3.67
N VAL A 76 0.61 -1.74 -4.21
CA VAL A 76 0.50 -2.30 -5.56
C VAL A 76 1.04 -1.34 -6.60
N GLN A 77 0.77 -0.04 -6.48
CA GLN A 77 1.31 0.96 -7.38
C GLN A 77 2.84 1.00 -7.35
N ARG A 78 3.46 1.06 -6.16
CA ARG A 78 4.93 1.02 -6.02
C ARG A 78 5.55 -0.22 -6.66
N ARG A 79 4.85 -1.36 -6.55
CA ARG A 79 5.27 -2.61 -7.17
C ARG A 79 5.20 -2.52 -8.70
N ILE A 80 4.12 -1.98 -9.26
CA ILE A 80 3.99 -1.76 -10.71
C ILE A 80 5.10 -0.82 -11.19
N ASP A 81 5.34 0.29 -10.49
CA ASP A 81 6.36 1.27 -10.85
C ASP A 81 7.77 0.64 -10.88
N TYR A 82 8.04 -0.30 -9.98
CA TYR A 82 9.33 -0.96 -9.90
C TYR A 82 9.50 -2.15 -10.87
N PHE A 83 8.53 -3.07 -10.89
CA PHE A 83 8.59 -4.35 -11.60
C PHE A 83 7.85 -4.36 -12.95
N GLY A 84 7.04 -3.35 -13.25
CA GLY A 84 6.25 -3.26 -14.47
C GLY A 84 4.97 -4.10 -14.49
N SER A 85 4.60 -4.76 -13.38
CA SER A 85 3.38 -5.58 -13.31
C SER A 85 2.75 -5.60 -11.91
N PRO A 86 1.40 -5.62 -11.80
CA PRO A 86 0.69 -5.80 -10.54
C PRO A 86 0.77 -7.25 -10.03
N ALA A 87 0.89 -8.22 -10.93
CA ALA A 87 1.08 -9.62 -10.57
C ALA A 87 2.50 -9.80 -10.04
N GLY A 88 2.68 -10.73 -9.10
CA GLY A 88 4.04 -11.07 -8.69
C GLY A 88 4.81 -11.50 -9.91
N ALA A 89 5.87 -10.77 -10.20
CA ALA A 89 6.92 -11.21 -11.09
C ALA A 89 7.40 -12.55 -10.52
N GLY A 90 6.79 -13.65 -10.97
CA GLY A 90 7.54 -14.84 -11.30
C GLY A 90 8.59 -14.33 -12.28
N HIS A 91 9.77 -14.05 -11.74
CA HIS A 91 10.95 -13.88 -12.54
C HIS A 91 11.22 -15.26 -13.11
N ASP A 92 10.58 -15.62 -14.22
CA ASP A 92 11.15 -16.64 -15.07
C ASP A 92 12.50 -16.06 -15.51
N PRO A 93 13.64 -16.66 -15.10
CA PRO A 93 14.91 -16.29 -15.70
C PRO A 93 14.74 -16.44 -17.21
N PRO A 94 15.31 -15.55 -18.04
CA PRO A 94 15.12 -15.60 -19.48
C PRO A 94 15.43 -17.01 -19.94
N SER A 95 14.43 -17.69 -20.52
CA SER A 95 14.62 -18.97 -21.17
C SER A 95 15.80 -18.82 -22.09
N GLY A 96 16.93 -19.38 -21.69
CA GLY A 96 18.17 -19.28 -22.44
C GLY A 96 17.88 -19.74 -23.85
N THR A 97 18.07 -18.83 -24.79
CA THR A 97 18.15 -19.15 -26.21
C THR A 97 19.32 -20.14 -26.36
N THR A 98 19.04 -21.44 -26.36
CA THR A 98 19.89 -22.39 -27.07
C THR A 98 19.33 -22.52 -28.47
N ASP A 99 19.63 -21.50 -29.26
CA ASP A 99 19.92 -21.72 -30.67
C ASP A 99 21.07 -22.74 -30.70
N ASN A 100 20.79 -23.93 -31.23
CA ASN A 100 21.85 -24.86 -31.59
C ASN A 100 21.59 -25.34 -33.02
N PRO A 101 22.33 -24.82 -34.02
CA PRO A 101 22.28 -25.32 -35.37
C PRO A 101 23.14 -26.59 -35.43
N GLY A 102 22.51 -27.77 -35.45
CA GLY A 102 23.25 -29.03 -35.38
C GLY A 102 22.47 -30.24 -35.83
N ARG A 103 22.26 -30.34 -37.14
CA ARG A 103 21.93 -31.57 -37.88
C ARG A 103 23.00 -32.66 -37.61
N PRO A 104 22.65 -33.94 -37.65
CA PRO A 104 22.74 -34.66 -38.93
C PRO A 104 21.40 -35.21 -39.47
#